data_AF-U5QNQ5-F1
#
_entry.id   AF-U5QNQ5-F1
#
_cell.length_a   1.000
_cell.length_b   1.000
_cell.length_c   1.000
_cell.angle_alpha   90.00
_cell.angle_beta   90.00
_cell.angle_gamma   90.00
#
_symmetry.space_group_name_H-M   'P 1'
#
loop_
_entity.id
_entity.type
_entity.pdbx_description
1 polymer ?
#
loop_
_entity_poly.entity_id
_entity_poly.type
_entity_poly.pdbx_seq_one_letter_code
_entity_poly.pdbx_strand_id
1 'polypeptide(L)'
;MSTELYHHPKRSVVYNAERLCAILCLGLALVLPTAAWSQENRIQIRSGFEPFSDKVQVRGAASPSDELTLDIFVKVRDYDGYVKYFKQMELGNRLPEKEEQKLLQSFEPSLEDYDTLIGWIREQGLSIVFMDREGNRKIVRAKGRIDDLESAFKVKFAEVQVDGKHYNAAQSPPTLPSSIARIVMVVNGFQPYRQLIQNVRNVVVKAAPLKAK
;
A
#
# COMPACT_ATOMS: atom_id res chain seq x y z
N MET A 1 12.52 -85.35 24.82
CA MET A 1 12.39 -86.03 26.12
C MET A 1 12.26 -84.92 27.14
N SER A 2 11.01 -84.56 27.49
CA SER A 2 10.40 -84.82 28.82
C SER A 2 11.13 -84.00 29.90
N THR A 3 10.53 -83.09 30.67
CA THR A 3 9.19 -83.06 31.26
C THR A 3 8.93 -81.67 31.88
N GLU A 4 7.73 -81.13 31.73
CA GLU A 4 7.18 -80.07 32.59
C GLU A 4 6.87 -80.61 34.00
N LEU A 5 6.91 -79.74 35.02
CA LEU A 5 6.15 -79.82 36.27
C LEU A 5 6.12 -78.41 36.91
N TYR A 6 5.18 -77.55 36.51
CA TYR A 6 3.89 -77.25 37.16
C TYR A 6 3.92 -76.89 38.67
N HIS A 7 3.71 -75.60 38.98
CA HIS A 7 2.90 -75.17 40.13
C HIS A 7 2.19 -73.83 39.83
N HIS A 8 0.96 -73.93 39.32
CA HIS A 8 -0.31 -73.35 39.80
C HIS A 8 -0.35 -71.99 40.57
N PRO A 9 -1.50 -71.28 40.60
CA PRO A 9 -2.15 -70.56 39.50
C PRO A 9 -2.69 -69.17 39.97
N LYS A 10 -3.24 -68.36 39.05
CA LYS A 10 -4.64 -67.83 39.08
C LYS A 10 -4.77 -66.44 38.45
N ARG A 11 -5.53 -66.48 37.35
CA ARG A 11 -6.67 -65.62 37.00
C ARG A 11 -6.42 -64.12 36.84
N SER A 12 -6.26 -63.77 35.56
CA SER A 12 -6.75 -62.54 34.95
C SER A 12 -8.23 -62.32 35.22
N VAL A 13 -8.61 -61.11 35.64
CA VAL A 13 -9.92 -60.53 35.35
C VAL A 13 -9.76 -59.04 35.09
N VAL A 14 -10.12 -58.64 33.87
CA VAL A 14 -10.30 -57.27 33.41
C VAL A 14 -11.59 -56.72 34.04
N TYR A 15 -11.57 -55.48 34.55
CA TYR A 15 -12.79 -54.68 34.72
C TYR A 15 -12.61 -53.26 34.19
N ASN A 16 -13.54 -52.91 33.30
CA ASN A 16 -13.72 -51.64 32.61
C ASN A 16 -14.26 -50.54 33.53
N ALA A 17 -14.04 -49.31 33.05
CA ALA A 17 -14.96 -48.18 33.07
C ALA A 17 -15.27 -47.46 34.39
N GLU A 18 -14.89 -46.18 34.38
CA GLU A 18 -15.62 -45.03 34.94
C GLU A 18 -15.84 -44.96 36.46
N ARG A 19 -15.11 -44.05 37.13
CA ARG A 19 -15.63 -42.74 37.59
C ARG A 19 -14.68 -42.06 38.58
N LEU A 20 -14.57 -40.73 38.39
CA LEU A 20 -14.36 -39.67 39.39
C LEU A 20 -12.94 -39.35 39.90
N CYS A 21 -12.41 -38.27 39.28
CA CYS A 21 -12.03 -37.00 39.93
C CYS A 21 -10.91 -37.01 40.98
N ALA A 22 -9.68 -36.66 40.57
CA ALA A 22 -8.86 -35.70 41.31
C ALA A 22 -7.75 -35.12 40.42
N ILE A 23 -7.74 -33.80 40.37
CA ILE A 23 -6.86 -32.90 39.62
C ILE A 23 -5.43 -32.98 40.15
N LEU A 24 -4.45 -33.04 39.24
CA LEU A 24 -3.09 -32.57 39.49
C LEU A 24 -2.43 -32.14 38.17
N CYS A 25 -2.95 -31.03 37.61
CA CYS A 25 -2.27 -30.29 36.55
C CYS A 25 -1.11 -29.50 37.18
N LEU A 26 0.08 -30.10 37.24
CA LEU A 26 1.31 -29.32 37.46
C LEU A 26 1.64 -28.58 36.15
N GLY A 27 1.43 -27.26 36.18
CA GLY A 27 1.47 -26.39 35.02
C GLY A 27 2.86 -26.23 34.40
N LEU A 28 2.94 -26.56 33.10
CA LEU A 28 3.86 -25.90 32.18
C LEU A 28 3.05 -24.82 31.45
N ALA A 29 3.13 -23.57 31.91
CA ALA A 29 2.55 -22.45 31.20
C ALA A 29 3.41 -22.17 29.96
N LEU A 30 2.97 -22.66 28.79
CA LEU A 30 3.44 -22.16 27.50
C LEU A 30 3.07 -20.66 27.43
N VAL A 31 4.05 -19.80 27.66
CA VAL A 31 3.97 -18.40 27.27
C VAL A 31 4.02 -18.37 25.74
N LEU A 32 2.87 -18.55 25.10
CA LEU A 32 2.73 -18.21 23.69
C LEU A 32 2.94 -16.70 23.61
N PRO A 33 3.91 -16.19 22.83
CA PRO A 33 3.95 -14.77 22.54
C PRO A 33 2.64 -14.47 21.81
N THR A 34 1.72 -13.81 22.50
CA THR A 34 0.63 -13.13 21.83
C THR A 34 1.30 -12.04 21.03
N ALA A 35 1.58 -12.31 19.75
CA ALA A 35 1.76 -11.26 18.78
C ALA A 35 0.46 -10.46 18.84
N ALA A 36 0.46 -9.41 19.65
CA ALA A 36 -0.55 -8.38 19.57
C ALA A 36 -0.41 -7.87 18.15
N TRP A 37 -1.35 -8.27 17.29
CA TRP A 37 -1.51 -7.69 15.98
C TRP A 37 -1.76 -6.21 16.25
N SER A 38 -0.71 -5.41 16.18
CA SER A 38 -0.84 -3.96 16.15
C SER A 38 -1.67 -3.71 14.91
N GLN A 39 -2.97 -3.48 15.09
CA GLN A 39 -3.86 -3.12 14.01
C GLN A 39 -3.33 -1.80 13.47
N GLU A 40 -2.60 -1.88 12.37
CA GLU A 40 -1.98 -0.73 11.73
C GLU A 40 -3.09 0.28 11.46
N ASN A 41 -2.98 1.47 12.06
CA ASN A 41 -3.97 2.51 11.85
C ASN A 41 -3.91 2.94 10.39
N ARG A 42 -5.01 2.78 9.64
CA ARG A 42 -5.06 3.09 8.21
C ARG A 42 -5.95 4.29 7.93
N ILE A 43 -5.48 5.18 7.06
CA ILE A 43 -6.18 6.39 6.62
C ILE A 43 -6.65 6.18 5.19
N GLN A 44 -7.91 6.52 4.92
CA GLN A 44 -8.46 6.50 3.57
C GLN A 44 -7.97 7.73 2.78
N ILE A 45 -7.43 7.50 1.58
CA ILE A 45 -7.03 8.55 0.63
C ILE A 45 -8.15 8.71 -0.40
N ARG A 46 -8.88 9.82 -0.33
CA ARG A 46 -9.98 10.12 -1.25
C ARG A 46 -9.55 10.92 -2.48
N SER A 47 -8.44 11.66 -2.37
CA SER A 47 -7.87 12.42 -3.48
C SER A 47 -7.60 11.50 -4.67
N GLY A 48 -8.09 11.88 -5.86
CA GLY A 48 -7.89 11.11 -7.09
C GLY A 48 -8.88 9.96 -7.32
N PHE A 49 -9.89 9.79 -6.45
CA PHE A 49 -10.92 8.76 -6.56
C PHE A 49 -12.33 9.36 -6.63
N GLU A 50 -13.21 8.78 -7.43
CA GLU A 50 -14.65 9.08 -7.44
C GLU A 50 -15.45 7.78 -7.48
N PRO A 51 -16.65 7.72 -6.87
CA PRO A 51 -17.56 6.62 -7.12
C PRO A 51 -17.81 6.41 -8.62
N PHE A 52 -18.05 5.17 -9.02
CA PHE A 52 -18.44 4.87 -10.40
C PHE A 52 -19.71 5.65 -10.78
N SER A 53 -19.69 6.29 -11.94
CA SER A 53 -20.86 6.94 -12.51
C SER A 53 -21.66 5.97 -13.37
N ASP A 54 -22.84 6.37 -13.82
CA ASP A 54 -23.72 5.57 -14.68
C ASP A 54 -23.09 5.19 -16.04
N LYS A 55 -21.96 5.84 -16.41
CA LYS A 55 -21.19 5.53 -17.63
C LYS A 55 -20.27 4.32 -17.46
N VAL A 56 -20.04 3.87 -16.23
CA VAL A 56 -19.12 2.76 -15.92
C VAL A 56 -19.89 1.46 -15.85
N GLN A 57 -19.64 0.56 -16.81
CA GLN A 57 -20.27 -0.75 -16.85
C GLN A 57 -19.36 -1.78 -16.18
N VAL A 58 -19.72 -2.23 -14.97
CA VAL A 58 -18.98 -3.30 -14.28
C VAL A 58 -19.21 -4.63 -15.00
N ARG A 59 -18.12 -5.29 -15.41
CA ARG A 59 -18.14 -6.57 -16.14
C ARG A 59 -17.85 -7.78 -15.24
N GLY A 60 -17.18 -7.56 -14.12
CA GLY A 60 -16.85 -8.61 -13.15
C GLY A 60 -15.71 -8.21 -12.24
N ALA A 61 -15.15 -9.18 -11.53
CA ALA A 61 -13.90 -8.98 -10.80
C ALA A 61 -12.74 -8.80 -11.79
N ALA A 62 -11.80 -7.91 -11.47
CA ALA A 62 -10.56 -7.81 -12.23
C ALA A 62 -9.73 -9.09 -12.07
N SER A 63 -8.97 -9.46 -13.10
CA SER A 63 -8.04 -10.58 -13.02
C SER A 63 -6.91 -10.26 -12.03
N PRO A 64 -6.59 -11.16 -11.07
CA PRO A 64 -5.61 -10.89 -10.02
C PRO A 64 -4.19 -10.69 -10.57
N SER A 65 -3.87 -11.31 -11.71
CA SER A 65 -2.55 -11.22 -12.35
C SER A 65 -2.38 -10.02 -13.26
N ASP A 66 -3.46 -9.31 -13.58
CA ASP A 66 -3.38 -8.12 -14.42
C ASP A 66 -2.55 -7.05 -13.70
N GLU A 67 -1.84 -6.24 -14.48
CA GLU A 67 -0.97 -5.22 -13.91
C GLU A 67 -1.56 -3.81 -14.07
N LEU A 68 -1.30 -2.98 -13.07
CA LEU A 68 -1.67 -1.58 -13.10
C LEU A 68 -0.49 -0.72 -12.65
N THR A 69 -0.40 0.48 -13.23
CA THR A 69 0.60 1.49 -12.86
C THR A 69 -0.06 2.60 -12.05
N LEU A 70 0.52 2.92 -10.90
CA LEU A 70 0.11 4.00 -10.02
C LEU A 70 1.15 5.11 -10.00
N ASP A 71 0.67 6.35 -10.06
CA ASP A 71 1.46 7.55 -9.83
C ASP A 71 1.15 8.07 -8.42
N ILE A 72 2.12 7.93 -7.51
CA ILE A 72 1.99 8.30 -6.09
C ILE A 72 2.69 9.63 -5.90
N PHE A 73 1.92 10.68 -5.61
CA PHE A 73 2.43 12.03 -5.40
C PHE A 73 2.70 12.28 -3.92
N VAL A 74 3.82 12.91 -3.63
CA VAL A 74 4.31 13.16 -2.29
C VAL A 74 3.95 14.59 -1.86
N LYS A 75 3.53 14.76 -0.61
CA LYS A 75 3.22 16.09 -0.06
C LYS A 75 4.49 16.94 -0.01
N VAL A 76 4.36 18.16 -0.50
CA VAL A 76 5.37 19.22 -0.30
C VAL A 76 5.46 19.58 1.19
N ARG A 77 6.65 20.00 1.62
CA ARG A 77 6.83 20.66 2.92
C ARG A 77 6.27 22.07 2.85
N ASP A 78 5.80 22.57 3.99
CA ASP A 78 5.22 23.92 4.13
C ASP A 78 4.20 24.24 3.01
N TYR A 79 3.11 23.46 2.96
CA TYR A 79 2.08 23.60 1.94
C TYR A 79 1.46 25.01 1.92
N ASP A 80 1.29 25.64 3.09
CA ASP A 80 0.75 26.99 3.19
C ASP A 80 1.70 28.02 2.56
N GLY A 81 3.01 27.89 2.83
CA GLY A 81 4.05 28.68 2.17
C GLY A 81 4.08 28.47 0.65
N TYR A 82 3.97 27.20 0.21
CA TYR A 82 3.88 26.85 -1.20
C TYR A 82 2.69 27.53 -1.89
N VAL A 83 1.48 27.39 -1.34
CA VAL A 83 0.26 28.00 -1.89
C VAL A 83 0.37 29.53 -1.92
N LYS A 84 0.88 30.12 -0.83
CA LYS A 84 1.08 31.57 -0.74
C LYS A 84 2.03 32.07 -1.83
N TYR A 85 3.16 31.37 -2.05
CA TYR A 85 4.13 31.74 -3.08
C TYR A 85 3.52 31.65 -4.49
N PHE A 86 2.84 30.56 -4.81
CA PHE A 86 2.22 30.40 -6.14
C PHE A 86 1.15 31.47 -6.41
N LYS A 87 0.36 31.87 -5.40
CA LYS A 87 -0.57 32.99 -5.52
C LYS A 87 0.15 34.31 -5.81
N GLN A 88 1.32 34.56 -5.21
CA GLN A 88 2.11 35.75 -5.51
C GLN A 88 2.65 35.73 -6.95
N MET A 89 3.10 34.57 -7.43
CA MET A 89 3.57 34.42 -8.81
C MET A 89 2.48 34.69 -9.85
N GLU A 90 1.25 34.24 -9.62
CA GLU A 90 0.09 34.51 -10.49
C GLU A 90 -0.22 36.01 -10.58
N LEU A 91 0.08 36.76 -9.51
CA LEU A 91 -0.04 38.22 -9.45
C LEU A 91 1.18 38.95 -10.06
N GLY A 92 2.13 38.23 -10.65
CA GLY A 92 3.34 38.80 -11.25
C GLY A 92 4.49 39.08 -10.26
N ASN A 93 4.31 38.76 -8.98
CA ASN A 93 5.33 38.97 -7.95
C ASN A 93 6.27 37.75 -7.90
N ARG A 94 7.24 37.70 -8.82
CA ARG A 94 8.24 36.64 -8.89
C ARG A 94 9.52 37.06 -8.15
N LEU A 95 10.11 36.11 -7.43
CA LEU A 95 11.44 36.27 -6.87
C LEU A 95 12.50 36.21 -7.99
N PRO A 96 13.70 36.77 -7.79
CA PRO A 96 14.85 36.46 -8.61
C PRO A 96 15.07 34.94 -8.69
N GLU A 97 15.47 34.43 -9.85
CA GLU A 97 15.54 32.99 -10.15
C GLU A 97 16.24 32.16 -9.06
N LYS A 98 17.39 32.62 -8.57
CA LYS A 98 18.16 31.92 -7.53
C LYS A 98 17.42 31.83 -6.19
N GLU A 99 16.67 32.86 -5.84
CA GLU A 99 15.86 32.91 -4.62
C GLU A 99 14.59 32.07 -4.77
N GLU A 100 13.96 32.11 -5.94
CA GLU A 100 12.85 31.22 -6.31
C GLU A 100 13.28 29.76 -6.19
N GLN A 101 14.42 29.37 -6.76
CA GLN A 101 14.92 28.00 -6.67
C GLN A 101 15.16 27.56 -5.22
N LYS A 102 15.78 28.41 -4.40
CA LYS A 102 16.01 28.12 -2.98
C LYS A 102 14.70 27.96 -2.21
N LEU A 103 13.70 28.80 -2.49
CA LEU A 103 12.38 28.70 -1.89
C LEU A 103 11.66 27.43 -2.31
N LEU A 104 11.65 27.10 -3.61
CA LEU A 104 11.02 25.88 -4.13
C LEU A 104 11.66 24.61 -3.55
N GLN A 105 12.98 24.58 -3.37
CA GLN A 105 13.70 23.49 -2.69
C GLN A 105 13.25 23.34 -1.22
N SER A 106 12.94 24.45 -0.54
CA SER A 106 12.43 24.38 0.84
C SER A 106 11.07 23.70 0.94
N PHE A 107 10.27 23.73 -0.13
CA PHE A 107 8.99 23.02 -0.23
C PHE A 107 9.12 21.57 -0.68
N GLU A 108 10.27 21.13 -1.20
CA GLU A 108 10.41 19.74 -1.66
C GLU A 108 10.19 18.75 -0.50
N PRO A 109 9.61 17.56 -0.75
CA PRO A 109 9.51 16.51 0.25
C PRO A 109 10.88 16.16 0.84
N SER A 110 10.87 15.75 2.11
CA SER A 110 12.07 15.28 2.79
C SER A 110 12.60 13.99 2.14
N LEU A 111 13.92 13.79 2.14
CA LEU A 111 14.52 12.56 1.63
C LEU A 111 14.07 11.33 2.45
N GLU A 112 13.94 11.51 3.77
CA GLU A 112 13.50 10.46 4.69
C GLU A 112 12.06 9.98 4.39
N ASP A 113 11.11 10.90 4.19
CA ASP A 113 9.74 10.52 3.82
C ASP A 113 9.70 9.87 2.44
N TYR A 114 10.51 10.35 1.51
CA TYR A 114 10.59 9.77 0.17
C TYR A 114 11.14 8.34 0.20
N ASP A 115 12.23 8.11 0.93
CA ASP A 115 12.84 6.79 1.10
C ASP A 115 11.90 5.85 1.90
N THR A 116 11.16 6.37 2.88
CA THR A 116 10.12 5.64 3.62
C THR A 116 9.00 5.15 2.69
N LEU A 117 8.51 6.01 1.79
CA LEU A 117 7.50 5.64 0.80
C LEU A 117 8.04 4.57 -0.16
N ILE A 118 9.27 4.72 -0.64
CA ILE A 118 9.94 3.76 -1.52
C ILE A 118 10.07 2.38 -0.85
N GLY A 119 10.50 2.35 0.41
CA GLY A 119 10.61 1.13 1.20
C GLY A 119 9.26 0.43 1.30
N TRP A 120 8.23 1.16 1.72
CA TRP A 120 6.88 0.63 1.82
C TRP A 120 6.36 0.06 0.49
N ILE A 121 6.51 0.79 -0.63
CA ILE A 121 6.09 0.32 -1.96
C ILE A 121 6.73 -1.05 -2.29
N ARG A 122 8.03 -1.21 -2.03
CA ARG A 122 8.75 -2.46 -2.28
C ARG A 122 8.29 -3.59 -1.36
N GLU A 123 8.07 -3.31 -0.08
CA GLU A 123 7.55 -4.28 0.89
C GLU A 123 6.16 -4.82 0.51
N GLN A 124 5.35 -4.02 -0.19
CA GLN A 124 4.07 -4.45 -0.73
C GLN A 124 4.19 -5.31 -2.01
N GLY A 125 5.41 -5.63 -2.47
CA GLY A 125 5.64 -6.42 -3.69
C GLY A 125 5.53 -5.61 -4.98
N LEU A 126 5.44 -4.28 -4.90
CA LEU A 126 5.28 -3.42 -6.07
C LEU A 126 6.64 -3.04 -6.66
N SER A 127 6.72 -3.00 -7.99
CA SER A 127 7.91 -2.57 -8.72
C SER A 127 7.93 -1.07 -8.93
N ILE A 128 9.01 -0.39 -8.55
CA ILE A 128 9.17 1.03 -8.85
C ILE A 128 9.69 1.19 -10.28
N VAL A 129 8.91 1.84 -11.13
CA VAL A 129 9.26 2.08 -12.55
C VAL A 129 9.70 3.52 -12.82
N PHE A 130 9.49 4.43 -11.87
CA PHE A 130 10.07 5.78 -11.89
C PHE A 130 10.19 6.34 -10.47
N MET A 131 11.32 6.98 -10.17
CA MET A 131 11.55 7.77 -8.97
C MET A 131 12.49 8.93 -9.30
N ASP A 132 12.34 10.06 -8.62
CA ASP A 132 13.17 11.24 -8.76
C ASP A 132 13.79 11.61 -7.41
N ARG A 133 14.72 10.75 -6.95
CA ARG A 133 15.35 10.86 -5.63
C ARG A 133 16.25 12.10 -5.52
N GLU A 134 17.02 12.35 -6.57
CA GLU A 134 18.00 13.44 -6.64
C GLU A 134 17.39 14.76 -7.14
N GLY A 135 16.17 14.73 -7.69
CA GLY A 135 15.42 15.93 -8.05
C GLY A 135 14.41 16.34 -6.99
N ASN A 136 13.19 16.62 -7.42
CA ASN A 136 12.21 17.30 -6.56
C ASN A 136 11.41 16.36 -5.64
N ARG A 137 11.59 15.03 -5.76
CA ARG A 137 10.96 14.00 -4.92
C ARG A 137 9.43 14.03 -4.88
N LYS A 138 8.77 14.61 -5.90
CA LYS A 138 7.30 14.82 -5.87
C LYS A 138 6.47 13.62 -6.32
N ILE A 139 7.08 12.62 -6.95
CA ILE A 139 6.37 11.46 -7.50
C ILE A 139 7.19 10.18 -7.40
N VAL A 140 6.52 9.08 -7.10
CA VAL A 140 7.01 7.71 -7.30
C VAL A 140 5.99 6.99 -8.18
N ARG A 141 6.44 6.35 -9.27
CA ARG A 141 5.60 5.50 -10.10
C ARG A 141 5.85 4.04 -9.75
N ALA A 142 4.80 3.35 -9.35
CA ALA A 142 4.84 1.93 -9.02
C ALA A 142 3.97 1.14 -9.99
N LYS A 143 4.38 -0.10 -10.28
CA LYS A 143 3.63 -1.08 -11.05
C LYS A 143 3.44 -2.32 -10.18
N GLY A 144 2.23 -2.89 -10.20
CA GLY A 144 1.94 -4.12 -9.46
C GLY A 144 0.77 -4.87 -10.05
N ARG A 145 0.65 -6.13 -9.64
CA ARG A 145 -0.51 -6.96 -9.95
C ARG A 145 -1.74 -6.49 -9.17
N ILE A 146 -2.94 -6.78 -9.66
CA ILE A 146 -4.18 -6.40 -8.99
C ILE A 146 -4.26 -6.98 -7.57
N ASP A 147 -3.89 -8.24 -7.36
CA ASP A 147 -3.91 -8.86 -6.03
C ASP A 147 -2.98 -8.18 -5.01
N ASP A 148 -1.75 -7.83 -5.43
CA ASP A 148 -0.80 -7.08 -4.61
C ASP A 148 -1.36 -5.68 -4.28
N LEU A 149 -1.97 -5.00 -5.25
CA LEU A 149 -2.59 -3.68 -5.06
C LEU A 149 -3.82 -3.73 -4.15
N GLU A 150 -4.68 -4.73 -4.30
CA GLU A 150 -5.82 -4.96 -3.40
C GLU A 150 -5.36 -5.15 -1.95
N SER A 151 -4.30 -5.96 -1.75
CA SER A 151 -3.73 -6.22 -0.43
C SER A 151 -3.08 -4.98 0.18
N ALA A 152 -2.26 -4.28 -0.60
CA ALA A 152 -1.48 -3.12 -0.18
C ALA A 152 -2.35 -1.93 0.20
N PHE A 153 -3.39 -1.66 -0.60
CA PHE A 153 -4.24 -0.47 -0.47
C PHE A 153 -5.62 -0.77 0.14
N LYS A 154 -5.93 -2.04 0.45
CA LYS A 154 -7.24 -2.50 0.97
C LYS A 154 -8.42 -2.00 0.14
N VAL A 155 -8.34 -2.26 -1.16
CA VAL A 155 -9.33 -1.90 -2.18
C VAL A 155 -9.72 -3.17 -2.95
N LYS A 156 -10.85 -3.13 -3.64
CA LYS A 156 -11.23 -4.14 -4.64
C LYS A 156 -11.25 -3.55 -6.04
N PHE A 157 -10.80 -4.32 -7.02
CA PHE A 157 -10.85 -3.95 -8.43
C PHE A 157 -11.96 -4.68 -9.17
N ALA A 158 -12.57 -4.00 -10.12
CA ALA A 158 -13.49 -4.57 -11.08
C ALA A 158 -12.92 -4.41 -12.50
N GLU A 159 -13.23 -5.36 -13.37
CA GLU A 159 -13.18 -5.11 -14.79
C GLU A 159 -14.38 -4.21 -15.14
N VAL A 160 -14.11 -3.09 -15.79
CA VAL A 160 -15.13 -2.13 -16.19
C VAL A 160 -15.00 -1.78 -17.67
N GLN A 161 -16.13 -1.45 -18.29
CA GLN A 161 -16.16 -0.86 -19.63
C GLN A 161 -16.64 0.59 -19.54
N VAL A 162 -15.88 1.50 -20.16
CA VAL A 162 -16.19 2.93 -20.28
C VAL A 162 -15.92 3.36 -21.71
N ASP A 163 -16.91 3.96 -22.37
CA ASP A 163 -16.83 4.40 -23.78
C ASP A 163 -16.30 3.30 -24.72
N GLY A 164 -16.78 2.07 -24.53
CA GLY A 164 -16.39 0.89 -25.33
C GLY A 164 -15.01 0.30 -25.01
N LYS A 165 -14.24 0.89 -24.08
CA LYS A 165 -12.90 0.41 -23.68
C LYS A 165 -12.93 -0.29 -22.32
N HIS A 166 -12.14 -1.34 -22.19
CA HIS A 166 -12.01 -2.14 -20.97
C HIS A 166 -10.88 -1.60 -20.08
N TYR A 167 -11.11 -1.59 -18.77
CA TYR A 167 -10.15 -1.16 -17.76
C TYR A 167 -10.31 -2.01 -16.49
N ASN A 168 -9.24 -2.16 -15.72
CA ASN A 168 -9.34 -2.55 -14.32
C ASN A 168 -9.40 -1.28 -13.47
N ALA A 169 -10.42 -1.17 -12.61
CA ALA A 169 -10.65 0.01 -11.79
C ALA A 169 -11.05 -0.33 -10.36
N ALA A 170 -10.51 0.44 -9.42
CA ALA A 170 -10.84 0.36 -8.01
C ALA A 170 -12.31 0.73 -7.77
N GLN A 171 -12.98 -0.05 -6.95
CA GLN A 171 -14.39 0.11 -6.56
C GLN A 171 -14.56 1.03 -5.34
N SER A 172 -13.48 1.29 -4.59
CA SER A 172 -13.49 2.13 -3.39
C SER A 172 -12.20 2.95 -3.27
N PRO A 173 -12.22 4.08 -2.52
CA PRO A 173 -11.01 4.82 -2.26
C PRO A 173 -10.01 3.97 -1.46
N PRO A 174 -8.72 3.98 -1.83
CA PRO A 174 -7.70 3.20 -1.15
C PRO A 174 -7.47 3.66 0.29
N THR A 175 -6.90 2.78 1.10
CA THR A 175 -6.38 3.11 2.44
C THR A 175 -4.88 2.88 2.49
N LEU A 176 -4.18 3.68 3.27
CA LEU A 176 -2.75 3.57 3.53
C LEU A 176 -2.50 3.46 5.02
N PRO A 177 -1.40 2.82 5.47
CA PRO A 177 -0.91 3.02 6.82
C PRO A 177 -0.79 4.50 7.15
N SER A 178 -1.10 4.91 8.39
CA SER A 178 -1.04 6.31 8.81
C SER A 178 0.36 6.93 8.61
N SER A 179 1.40 6.10 8.78
CA SER A 179 2.80 6.45 8.52
C SER A 179 3.08 6.81 7.05
N ILE A 180 2.34 6.24 6.11
CA ILE A 180 2.49 6.50 4.67
C ILE A 180 1.48 7.56 4.21
N ALA A 181 0.26 7.55 4.75
CA ALA A 181 -0.77 8.54 4.44
C ALA A 181 -0.36 9.98 4.81
N ARG A 182 0.50 10.16 5.83
CA ARG A 182 1.06 11.47 6.15
C ARG A 182 1.96 12.00 5.03
N ILE A 183 2.61 11.13 4.27
CA ILE A 183 3.58 11.42 3.20
C ILE A 183 2.87 11.64 1.86
N VAL A 184 1.81 10.86 1.58
CA VAL A 184 1.15 10.83 0.27
C VAL A 184 0.09 11.93 0.12
N MET A 185 0.17 12.71 -0.97
CA MET A 185 -0.81 13.74 -1.34
C MET A 185 -1.98 13.15 -2.13
N VAL A 186 -1.68 12.40 -3.19
CA VAL A 186 -2.67 11.77 -4.08
C VAL A 186 -2.08 10.52 -4.70
N VAL A 187 -2.92 9.52 -4.97
CA VAL A 187 -2.55 8.35 -5.74
C VAL A 187 -3.43 8.28 -6.98
N ASN A 188 -2.80 8.37 -8.14
CA ASN A 188 -3.47 8.25 -9.43
C ASN A 188 -3.25 6.87 -10.02
N GLY A 189 -4.16 6.47 -10.90
CA GLY A 189 -4.10 5.19 -11.61
C GLY A 189 -5.15 4.19 -11.14
N PHE A 190 -5.78 4.39 -9.98
CA PHE A 190 -6.85 3.51 -9.48
C PHE A 190 -8.08 3.44 -10.39
N GLN A 191 -8.33 4.47 -11.20
CA GLN A 191 -9.42 4.52 -12.18
C GLN A 191 -8.86 5.01 -13.53
N PRO A 192 -8.21 4.13 -14.32
CA PRO A 192 -7.43 4.54 -15.50
C PRO A 192 -8.22 5.31 -16.55
N TYR A 193 -9.53 5.03 -16.67
CA TYR A 193 -10.43 5.70 -17.59
C TYR A 193 -10.66 7.18 -17.27
N ARG A 194 -10.36 7.65 -16.04
CA ARG A 194 -10.58 9.05 -15.64
C ARG A 194 -9.50 10.02 -16.11
N GLN A 195 -8.39 9.52 -16.69
CA GLN A 195 -7.28 10.32 -17.24
C GLN A 195 -6.85 11.53 -16.37
N LEU A 196 -6.89 11.42 -15.04
CA LEU A 196 -6.75 12.59 -14.18
C LEU A 196 -5.39 13.27 -14.28
N ILE A 197 -4.30 12.54 -14.57
CA ILE A 197 -2.96 13.09 -14.78
C ILE A 197 -2.14 12.20 -15.74
N GLN A 198 -2.54 12.05 -17.01
CA GLN A 198 -1.64 11.45 -18.04
C GLN A 198 -0.76 12.50 -18.75
N ASN A 199 -1.11 13.79 -18.65
CA ASN A 199 -0.39 14.88 -19.32
C ASN A 199 0.93 15.32 -18.64
N VAL A 200 1.29 14.75 -17.48
CA VAL A 200 2.58 15.04 -16.83
C VAL A 200 3.77 14.45 -17.59
N ARG A 201 3.58 13.42 -18.44
CA ARG A 201 4.62 12.98 -19.38
C ARG A 201 5.11 14.14 -20.27
N ASN A 202 4.25 15.07 -20.64
CA ASN A 202 4.62 16.19 -21.50
C ASN A 202 5.19 17.40 -20.73
N VAL A 203 4.99 17.47 -19.41
CA VAL A 203 5.51 18.55 -18.55
C VAL A 203 6.88 18.17 -17.99
N VAL A 204 7.06 16.93 -17.53
CA VAL A 204 8.34 16.45 -16.96
C VAL A 204 9.39 16.24 -18.05
N VAL A 205 9.00 15.78 -19.25
CA VAL A 205 9.93 15.66 -20.40
C VAL A 205 10.32 17.04 -20.97
N LYS A 206 9.50 18.09 -20.77
CA LYS A 206 9.86 19.46 -21.15
C LYS A 206 10.68 20.21 -20.09
N ALA A 207 10.73 19.72 -18.85
CA ALA A 207 11.37 20.41 -17.72
C ALA A 207 12.87 20.10 -17.53
N ALA A 208 13.48 19.23 -18.34
CA ALA A 208 14.95 19.08 -18.38
C ALA A 208 15.39 18.68 -19.80
N PRO A 209 16.46 19.30 -20.36
CA PRO A 209 17.67 19.70 -19.64
C PRO A 209 17.89 21.23 -19.62
N LEU A 210 18.16 21.77 -18.43
CA LEU A 210 19.10 22.89 -18.34
C LEU A 210 20.44 22.34 -18.82
N LYS A 211 20.86 22.76 -20.01
CA LYS A 211 22.17 22.39 -20.57
C LYS A 211 23.26 22.87 -19.61
N ALA A 212 24.08 21.94 -19.14
CA ALA A 212 25.36 22.26 -18.54
C ALA A 212 26.38 22.58 -19.65
N LYS A 213 26.66 23.87 -19.85
CA LYS A 213 27.92 24.53 -20.22
C LYS A 213 27.67 25.84 -20.94
#